data_AF-A0A6S8BU99-F1
#
_entry.id   AF-A0A6S8BU99-F1
#
_cell.length_a   1.000
_cell.length_b   1.000
_cell.length_c   1.000
_cell.angle_alpha   90.00
_cell.angle_beta   90.00
_cell.angle_gamma   90.00
#
_symmetry.space_group_name_H-M   'P 1'
#
loop_
_entity.id
_entity.type
_entity.pdbx_description
1 polymer ?
#
loop_
_entity_poly.entity_id
_entity_poly.type
_entity_poly.pdbx_seq_one_letter_code
_entity_poly.pdbx_strand_id
1 'polypeptide(L)'
;MATNSKVCLVLGAGPGLGYSLGKKWANMGHQVVVTRRRASDQEEIRNNIGENVVAMECDVTSAKQTEELVNAVEKDYGPIDTLLYNAGSGVFKTYENLSLDEFEKSFATNATGLLIAAQIICPRMEKRGGG
;
A
#
# COMPACT_ATOMS: atom_id res chain seq x y z
N MET A 1 11.06 -2.87 -27.01
CA MET A 1 10.45 -1.59 -26.59
C MET A 1 10.58 -1.53 -25.09
N ALA A 2 11.36 -0.59 -24.54
CA ALA A 2 11.36 -0.39 -23.09
C ALA A 2 9.98 0.15 -22.73
N THR A 3 9.10 -0.70 -22.19
CA THR A 3 7.91 -0.19 -21.52
C THR A 3 8.41 0.62 -20.34
N ASN A 4 7.94 1.86 -20.20
CA ASN A 4 8.31 2.76 -19.11
C ASN A 4 7.72 2.17 -17.81
N SER A 5 8.35 1.13 -17.28
CA SER A 5 7.88 0.38 -16.11
C SER A 5 7.91 1.32 -14.92
N LYS A 6 6.73 1.53 -14.33
CA LYS A 6 6.51 2.36 -13.15
C LYS A 6 6.36 1.47 -11.93
N VAL A 7 6.63 2.02 -10.75
CA VAL A 7 6.40 1.33 -9.48
C VAL A 7 5.08 1.78 -8.87
N CYS A 8 4.15 0.85 -8.67
CA CYS A 8 2.88 1.07 -7.99
C CYS A 8 2.90 0.39 -6.62
N LEU A 9 2.82 1.19 -5.56
CA LEU A 9 2.71 0.71 -4.18
C LEU A 9 1.24 0.72 -3.74
N VAL A 10 0.71 -0.45 -3.41
CA VAL A 10 -0.63 -0.64 -2.84
C VAL A 10 -0.51 -0.90 -1.35
N LEU A 11 -0.88 0.09 -0.54
CA LEU A 11 -0.94 -0.07 0.91
C LEU A 11 -2.24 -0.76 1.31
N GLY A 12 -2.15 -1.88 2.04
CA GLY A 12 -3.31 -2.63 2.53
C GLY A 12 -4.07 -3.41 1.45
N ALA A 13 -3.39 -4.29 0.72
CA ALA A 13 -3.98 -5.07 -0.36
C ALA A 13 -4.64 -6.38 0.13
N GLY A 14 -5.97 -6.40 0.21
CA GLY A 14 -6.75 -7.64 0.44
C GLY A 14 -7.15 -8.35 -0.87
N PRO A 15 -7.71 -9.57 -0.78
CA PRO A 15 -8.14 -10.36 -1.95
C PRO A 15 -9.23 -9.68 -2.81
N GLY A 16 -9.93 -8.68 -2.27
CA GLY A 16 -10.90 -7.88 -3.00
C GLY A 16 -10.26 -6.76 -3.83
N LEU A 17 -10.54 -5.52 -3.43
CA LEU A 17 -10.16 -4.34 -4.22
C LEU A 17 -8.64 -4.20 -4.39
N GLY A 18 -7.86 -4.44 -3.33
CA GLY A 18 -6.40 -4.32 -3.37
C GLY A 18 -5.73 -5.22 -4.40
N TYR A 19 -6.10 -6.51 -4.46
CA TYR A 19 -5.60 -7.44 -5.48
C TYR A 19 -6.06 -7.04 -6.88
N SER A 20 -7.31 -6.59 -7.04
CA SER A 20 -7.84 -6.14 -8.33
C SER A 20 -7.09 -4.92 -8.87
N LEU A 21 -6.76 -3.97 -7.99
CA LEU A 21 -5.94 -2.80 -8.31
C LEU A 21 -4.52 -3.23 -8.69
N GLY A 22 -3.88 -4.09 -7.89
CA GLY A 22 -2.56 -4.64 -8.20
C GLY A 22 -2.53 -5.35 -9.56
N LYS A 23 -3.53 -6.18 -9.84
CA LYS A 23 -3.66 -6.92 -11.10
C LYS A 23 -3.78 -6.00 -12.31
N LYS A 24 -4.53 -4.90 -12.18
CA LYS A 24 -4.64 -3.89 -13.23
C LYS A 24 -3.28 -3.29 -13.58
N TRP A 25 -2.49 -2.90 -12.57
CA TRP A 25 -1.15 -2.34 -12.78
C TRP A 25 -0.16 -3.37 -13.32
N ALA A 26 -0.18 -4.60 -12.80
CA ALA A 26 0.67 -5.69 -13.29
C ALA A 26 0.38 -6.00 -14.77
N ASN A 27 -0.89 -6.04 -15.17
CA ASN A 27 -1.29 -6.25 -16.58
C ASN A 27 -0.88 -5.11 -17.52
N MET A 28 -0.60 -3.92 -16.99
CA MET A 28 -0.04 -2.80 -17.76
C MET A 28 1.49 -2.90 -17.91
N GLY A 29 2.11 -3.95 -17.36
CA GLY A 29 3.56 -4.18 -17.41
C GLY A 29 4.35 -3.37 -16.39
N HIS A 30 3.71 -2.94 -15.29
CA HIS A 30 4.33 -2.19 -14.21
C HIS A 30 4.76 -3.09 -13.05
N GLN A 31 5.73 -2.64 -12.26
CA GLN A 31 6.12 -3.29 -11.01
C GLN A 31 5.10 -2.93 -9.94
N VAL A 32 4.55 -3.95 -9.27
CA VAL A 32 3.57 -3.77 -8.21
C VAL A 32 4.16 -4.24 -6.89
N VAL A 33 4.08 -3.39 -5.87
CA VAL A 33 4.33 -3.79 -4.49
C VAL A 33 3.02 -3.72 -3.76
N VAL A 34 2.60 -4.82 -3.15
CA VAL A 34 1.39 -4.88 -2.32
C VAL A 34 1.78 -5.08 -0.88
N THR A 35 1.07 -4.45 0.06
CA THR A 35 1.35 -4.66 1.48
C THR A 35 0.18 -5.19 2.26
N ARG A 36 0.50 -5.96 3.30
CA ARG A 36 -0.44 -6.41 4.32
C ARG A 36 0.19 -6.23 5.70
N ARG A 37 -0.63 -6.25 6.75
CA ARG A 37 -0.16 -6.20 8.14
C ARG A 37 0.54 -7.48 8.61
N ARG A 38 0.43 -8.57 7.85
CA ARG A 38 0.98 -9.89 8.19
C ARG A 38 1.58 -10.52 6.95
N ALA A 39 2.54 -11.42 7.17
CA ALA A 39 3.13 -12.27 6.15
C ALA A 39 2.07 -12.81 5.21
N SER A 40 2.36 -12.72 3.92
CA SER A 40 1.54 -13.29 2.87
C SER A 40 2.34 -14.31 2.10
N ASP A 41 1.66 -15.34 1.60
CA ASP A 41 2.26 -16.26 0.67
C ASP A 41 2.52 -15.53 -0.66
N GLN A 42 3.78 -15.38 -1.03
CA GLN A 42 4.20 -14.72 -2.26
C GLN A 42 3.70 -15.45 -3.49
N GLU A 43 3.59 -16.78 -3.44
CA GLU A 43 3.10 -17.58 -4.54
C GLU A 43 1.60 -17.36 -4.75
N GLU A 44 0.82 -17.32 -3.67
CA GLU A 44 -0.60 -16.93 -3.72
C GLU A 44 -0.78 -15.54 -4.35
N ILE A 45 0.02 -14.56 -3.92
CA ILE A 45 -0.08 -13.18 -4.42
C ILE A 45 0.22 -13.15 -5.93
N ARG A 46 1.31 -13.81 -6.37
CA ARG A 46 1.67 -13.91 -7.79
C ARG A 46 0.57 -14.56 -8.61
N ASN A 47 0.00 -15.66 -8.13
CA ASN A 47 -1.11 -16.36 -8.81
C ASN A 47 -2.35 -15.47 -8.97
N ASN A 48 -2.63 -14.59 -8.01
CA ASN A 48 -3.80 -13.71 -8.06
C ASN A 48 -3.57 -12.42 -8.88
N ILE A 49 -2.37 -11.84 -8.81
CA ILE A 49 -2.07 -10.51 -9.33
C ILE A 49 -1.26 -10.54 -10.62
N GLY A 50 -0.26 -11.42 -10.73
CA GLY A 50 0.67 -11.54 -11.85
C GLY A 50 2.13 -11.66 -11.41
N GLU A 51 3.04 -11.94 -12.33
CA GLU A 51 4.46 -12.20 -12.01
C GLU A 51 5.23 -10.97 -11.49
N ASN A 52 4.86 -9.76 -11.92
CA ASN A 52 5.54 -8.51 -11.56
C ASN A 52 5.02 -7.91 -10.24
N VAL A 53 4.70 -8.78 -9.26
CA VAL A 53 4.21 -8.37 -7.94
C VAL A 53 5.09 -8.90 -6.82
N VAL A 54 5.24 -8.09 -5.77
CA VAL A 54 5.89 -8.49 -4.53
C VAL A 54 5.02 -8.10 -3.35
N ALA A 55 4.83 -9.02 -2.40
CA ALA A 55 4.17 -8.74 -1.14
C ALA A 55 5.18 -8.28 -0.09
N MET A 56 4.85 -7.26 0.69
CA MET A 56 5.66 -6.83 1.84
C MET A 56 4.77 -6.62 3.05
N GLU A 57 5.37 -6.70 4.25
CA GLU A 57 4.66 -6.40 5.48
C GLU A 57 4.74 -4.91 5.81
N CYS A 58 3.62 -4.33 6.20
CA CYS A 58 3.56 -2.97 6.71
C CYS A 58 2.31 -2.76 7.55
N ASP A 59 2.50 -2.27 8.78
CA ASP A 59 1.46 -1.57 9.53
C ASP A 59 1.50 -0.08 9.19
N VAL A 60 0.52 0.37 8.39
CA VAL A 60 0.38 1.77 7.96
C VAL A 60 0.19 2.76 9.12
N THR A 61 -0.19 2.28 10.31
CA THR A 61 -0.28 3.14 11.51
C THR A 61 1.10 3.45 12.09
N SER A 62 2.15 2.73 11.66
CA SER A 62 3.54 2.96 12.06
C SER A 62 4.29 3.76 11.00
N ALA A 63 4.66 5.00 11.36
CA ALA A 63 5.50 5.84 10.52
C ALA A 63 6.86 5.19 10.22
N LYS A 64 7.46 4.54 11.22
CA LYS A 64 8.73 3.83 11.07
C LYS A 64 8.63 2.70 10.04
N GLN A 65 7.64 1.83 10.16
CA GLN A 65 7.48 0.72 9.21
C GLN A 65 7.16 1.24 7.80
N THR A 66 6.37 2.31 7.69
CA THR A 66 6.06 2.93 6.40
C THR A 66 7.31 3.49 5.73
N GLU A 67 8.17 4.18 6.49
CA GLU A 67 9.45 4.70 6.00
C GLU A 67 10.39 3.57 5.55
N GLU A 68 10.52 2.52 6.36
CA GLU A 68 11.34 1.34 6.06
C GLU A 68 10.86 0.62 4.79
N LEU A 69 9.55 0.44 4.65
CA LEU A 69 8.92 -0.11 3.45
C LEU A 69 9.26 0.75 2.23
N VAL A 70 9.00 2.05 2.28
CA VAL A 70 9.21 2.96 1.15
C VAL A 70 10.68 2.95 0.73
N ASN A 71 11.61 2.96 1.68
CA ASN A 71 13.04 2.87 1.41
C ASN A 71 13.44 1.55 0.73
N ALA A 72 12.90 0.43 1.20
CA ALA A 72 13.17 -0.87 0.61
C ALA A 72 12.61 -0.95 -0.83
N VAL A 73 11.37 -0.47 -1.03
CA VAL A 73 10.75 -0.45 -2.37
C VAL A 73 11.55 0.40 -3.34
N GLU A 74 11.92 1.62 -2.95
CA GLU A 74 12.65 2.52 -3.84
C GLU A 74 14.07 2.05 -4.14
N LYS A 75 14.69 1.34 -3.19
CA LYS A 75 16.01 0.72 -3.38
C LYS A 75 15.97 -0.42 -4.38
N ASP A 76 14.99 -1.32 -4.26
CA ASP A 76 14.99 -2.59 -4.99
C ASP A 76 14.26 -2.51 -6.34
N TYR A 77 13.27 -1.62 -6.47
CA TYR A 77 12.40 -1.51 -7.64
C TYR A 77 12.45 -0.15 -8.34
N GLY A 78 12.98 0.88 -7.67
CA GLY A 78 13.01 2.24 -8.18
C GLY A 78 11.91 3.14 -7.59
N PRO A 79 11.88 4.42 -7.97
CA PRO A 79 11.02 5.44 -7.36
C PRO A 79 9.54 5.06 -7.44
N ILE A 80 8.80 5.20 -6.34
CA ILE A 80 7.37 4.88 -6.31
C ILE A 80 6.60 5.92 -7.11
N ASP A 81 6.16 5.60 -8.33
CA ASP A 81 5.33 6.48 -9.17
C ASP A 81 3.91 6.62 -8.63
N THR A 82 3.28 5.54 -8.20
CA THR A 82 1.89 5.58 -7.76
C THR A 82 1.72 4.99 -6.38
N LEU A 83 1.05 5.73 -5.50
CA LEU A 83 0.56 5.24 -4.22
C LEU A 83 -0.95 4.98 -4.31
N LEU A 84 -1.35 3.74 -4.04
CA LEU A 84 -2.75 3.38 -3.80
C LEU A 84 -2.92 3.09 -2.32
N TYR A 85 -3.45 4.06 -1.58
CA TYR A 85 -3.81 3.87 -0.19
C TYR A 85 -5.15 3.13 -0.09
N ASN A 86 -5.10 1.80 0.05
CA ASN A 86 -6.27 0.93 0.19
C ASN A 86 -6.44 0.39 1.62
N ALA A 87 -5.47 0.66 2.52
CA ALA A 87 -5.53 0.19 3.89
C ALA A 87 -6.77 0.75 4.57
N GLY A 88 -7.57 -0.15 5.13
CA GLY A 88 -8.87 0.17 5.69
C GLY A 88 -9.21 -0.73 6.87
N SER A 89 -9.82 -0.13 7.89
CA SER A 89 -10.40 -0.82 9.04
C SER A 89 -11.81 -0.27 9.27
N GLY A 90 -12.82 -1.15 9.18
CA GLY A 90 -14.21 -0.80 9.45
C GLY A 90 -14.66 -1.31 10.81
N VAL A 91 -15.40 -0.49 11.54
CA VAL A 91 -16.13 -0.89 12.75
C VAL A 91 -17.62 -0.64 12.48
N PHE A 92 -18.40 -1.72 12.45
CA PHE A 92 -19.82 -1.68 12.10
C PHE A 92 -20.68 -1.72 13.36
N LYS A 93 -20.77 -0.57 14.04
CA LYS A 93 -21.59 -0.37 15.24
C LYS A 93 -22.34 0.96 15.18
N THR A 94 -23.41 1.09 15.96
CA THR A 94 -24.07 2.38 16.18
C THR A 94 -23.20 3.28 17.07
N TYR A 95 -23.45 4.59 17.04
CA TYR A 95 -22.67 5.57 17.83
C TYR A 95 -22.71 5.30 19.34
N GLU A 96 -23.80 4.71 19.84
CA GLU A 96 -24.00 4.37 21.25
C GLU A 96 -23.16 3.17 21.70
N ASN A 97 -22.83 2.26 20.77
CA ASN A 97 -22.15 0.99 21.06
C ASN A 97 -20.69 0.96 20.60
N LEU A 98 -20.26 1.99 19.86
CA LEU A 98 -18.89 2.14 19.39
C LEU A 98 -18.03 2.62 20.56
N SER A 99 -16.99 1.86 20.91
CA SER A 99 -16.03 2.34 21.90
C SER A 99 -15.08 3.37 21.27
N LEU A 100 -14.53 4.25 22.10
CA LEU A 100 -13.53 5.22 21.64
C LEU A 100 -12.28 4.51 21.09
N ASP A 101 -11.81 3.44 21.73
CA ASP A 101 -10.67 2.64 21.27
C ASP A 101 -10.90 2.02 19.88
N GLU A 102 -12.12 1.53 19.61
CA GLU A 102 -12.47 1.00 18.29
C GLU A 102 -12.48 2.09 17.21
N PHE A 103 -13.04 3.26 17.55
CA PHE A 103 -13.02 4.43 16.68
C PHE A 103 -11.58 4.88 16.38
N GLU A 104 -10.76 5.03 17.42
CA GLU A 104 -9.37 5.46 17.32
C GLU A 104 -8.53 4.50 16.47
N LYS A 105 -8.70 3.18 16.63
CA LYS A 105 -8.03 2.17 15.79
C LYS A 105 -8.44 2.26 14.32
N SER A 106 -9.73 2.47 14.06
CA SER A 106 -10.24 2.67 12.70
C SER A 106 -9.66 3.96 12.10
N PHE A 107 -9.68 5.06 12.85
CA PHE A 107 -9.15 6.35 12.43
C PHE A 107 -7.64 6.31 12.19
N ALA A 108 -6.90 5.60 13.05
CA ALA A 108 -5.47 5.38 12.90
C ALA A 108 -5.15 4.71 11.55
N THR A 109 -5.93 3.70 11.17
CA THR A 109 -5.73 3.01 9.88
C THR A 109 -6.23 3.84 8.70
N ASN A 110 -7.39 4.48 8.80
CA ASN A 110 -8.06 5.08 7.64
C ASN A 110 -7.57 6.51 7.34
N ALA A 111 -7.20 7.28 8.36
CA ALA A 111 -6.84 8.69 8.25
C ALA A 111 -5.38 8.93 8.63
N THR A 112 -4.96 8.50 9.83
CA THR A 112 -3.58 8.75 10.30
C THR A 112 -2.56 8.04 9.41
N GLY A 113 -2.80 6.78 9.05
CA GLY A 113 -1.91 6.03 8.16
C GLY A 113 -1.83 6.63 6.74
N LEU A 114 -2.92 7.20 6.23
CA LEU A 114 -2.91 7.91 4.95
C LEU A 114 -2.02 9.17 5.03
N LEU A 115 -2.16 9.93 6.11
CA LEU A 115 -1.33 11.11 6.36
C LEU A 115 0.16 10.72 6.46
N ILE A 116 0.48 9.67 7.21
CA ILE A 116 1.84 9.13 7.33
C ILE A 116 2.41 8.79 5.95
N ALA A 117 1.68 7.99 5.16
CA ALA A 117 2.14 7.58 3.83
C ALA A 117 2.35 8.79 2.90
N ALA A 118 1.43 9.76 2.92
CA ALA A 118 1.54 10.98 2.13
C ALA A 118 2.75 11.82 2.56
N GLN A 119 2.97 12.03 3.86
CA GLN A 119 4.11 12.80 4.37
C GLN A 119 5.46 12.18 4.02
N ILE A 120 5.53 10.86 3.88
CA ILE A 120 6.76 10.13 3.52
C ILE A 120 6.98 10.13 2.00
N ILE A 121 5.92 9.88 1.23
CA ILE A 121 6.04 9.59 -0.22
C ILE A 121 5.89 10.87 -1.06
N CYS A 122 4.93 11.75 -0.77
CA CYS A 122 4.65 12.93 -1.60
C CYS A 122 5.87 13.86 -1.74
N PRO A 123 6.65 14.18 -0.68
CA PRO A 123 7.85 15.01 -0.85
C PRO A 123 8.90 14.39 -1.79
N ARG A 124 8.97 13.05 -1.85
CA ARG A 124 9.87 12.34 -2.77
C ARG A 124 9.38 12.46 -4.22
N MET A 125 8.06 12.35 -4.43
CA MET A 125 7.40 12.57 -5.73
C MET A 125 7.59 14.01 -6.22
N GLU A 126 7.37 15.00 -5.34
CA GLU A 126 7.57 16.43 -5.64
C GLU A 126 9.01 16.72 -6.02
N LYS A 127 9.98 16.22 -5.23
CA LYS A 127 11.41 16.44 -5.47
C LYS A 127 11.88 15.95 -6.85
N ARG A 128 11.32 14.84 -7.34
CA ARG A 128 11.65 14.30 -8.68
C ARG A 128 10.76 14.87 -9.80
N GLY A 129 9.78 15.71 -9.48
CA GLY A 129 8.89 16.35 -10.45
C GLY A 129 7.76 15.44 -10.96
N GLY A 130 7.40 14.38 -10.24
CA GLY A 130 6.28 13.53 -10.66
C GLY A 130 6.00 12.33 -9.76
N GLY A 131 4.76 11.86 -9.83
CA GLY A 131 4.24 10.57 -9.37
C GLY A 131 3.18 10.14 -10.37
#